data_AF-A0A3D4EEY4-F1
#
_entry.id   AF-A0A3D4EEY4-F1
#
_cell.length_a   1.000
_cell.length_b   1.000
_cell.length_c   1.000
_cell.angle_alpha   90.00
_cell.angle_beta   90.00
_cell.angle_gamma   90.00
#
_symmetry.space_group_name_H-M   'P 1'
#
loop_
_entity.id
_entity.type
_entity.pdbx_description
1 polymer ?
#
loop_
_entity_poly.entity_id
_entity_poly.type
_entity_poly.pdbx_seq_one_letter_code
_entity_poly.pdbx_strand_id
1 'polypeptide(L)'
;MADYQANLENDSVAVQLGSDYYAIYKSYDDPQTEVYSLYLTDMNDKHTELYSCTDGEYLNNISVYNGKVYFCRATAGTASGSLLCYDPLSEEISTVYHGKIVESYCFYNGGLYALLFSAYADKPADYKYDFGKISGGKFSVIHSGYTYAEARSFTPYGWNGKIYFKLGVDGATNLFAYTIADGTISRVSSVDINTSFYDGHVMYFLAYDADGNY
;
A
#
# COMPACT_ATOMS: atom_id res chain seq x y z
N MET A 1 -19.17 1.19 -34.98
CA MET A 1 -19.16 1.19 -33.51
C MET A 1 -18.38 2.42 -33.11
N ALA A 2 -18.86 3.21 -32.14
CA ALA A 2 -18.06 4.31 -31.61
C ALA A 2 -16.83 3.74 -30.93
N ASP A 3 -15.67 4.39 -31.09
CA ASP A 3 -14.46 4.01 -30.40
C ASP A 3 -14.73 4.05 -28.89
N TYR A 4 -14.48 2.93 -28.22
CA TYR A 4 -14.62 2.83 -26.78
C TYR A 4 -13.60 3.80 -26.14
N GLN A 5 -14.10 4.90 -25.58
CA GLN A 5 -13.29 5.76 -24.71
C GLN A 5 -13.20 5.07 -23.36
N ALA A 6 -12.03 4.52 -23.03
CA ALA A 6 -11.73 4.06 -21.69
C ALA A 6 -11.95 5.24 -20.73
N ASN A 7 -12.97 5.14 -19.87
CA ASN A 7 -13.13 6.08 -18.77
C ASN A 7 -11.95 5.84 -17.83
N LEU A 8 -11.07 6.83 -17.72
CA LEU A 8 -10.07 6.92 -16.64
C LEU A 8 -10.84 7.18 -15.34
N GLU A 9 -11.38 6.12 -14.73
CA GLU A 9 -11.96 6.22 -13.39
C GLU A 9 -10.84 6.51 -12.40
N ASN A 10 -10.98 7.63 -11.69
CA ASN A 10 -9.95 8.26 -10.86
C ASN A 10 -9.77 7.56 -9.50
N ASP A 11 -9.51 6.25 -9.53
CA ASP A 11 -9.05 5.46 -8.37
C ASP A 11 -7.51 5.53 -8.22
N SER A 12 -6.89 6.57 -8.78
CA SER A 12 -5.44 6.72 -8.86
C SER A 12 -4.89 7.57 -7.71
N VAL A 13 -4.06 6.96 -6.85
CA VAL A 13 -3.14 7.71 -6.00
C VAL A 13 -1.91 8.05 -6.83
N ALA A 14 -1.51 9.32 -6.84
CA ALA A 14 -0.28 9.77 -7.49
C ALA A 14 0.80 10.10 -6.45
N VAL A 15 2.05 9.88 -6.82
CA VAL A 15 3.22 10.28 -6.05
C VAL A 15 4.13 11.17 -6.90
N GLN A 16 4.82 12.09 -6.24
CA GLN A 16 5.71 13.03 -6.91
C GLN A 16 7.16 12.68 -6.59
N LEU A 17 8.00 12.73 -7.62
CA LEU A 17 9.45 12.66 -7.49
C LEU A 17 10.06 13.77 -8.35
N GLY A 18 10.58 14.81 -7.71
CA GLY A 18 11.03 16.00 -8.44
C GLY A 18 9.85 16.71 -9.12
N SER A 19 9.96 16.99 -10.41
CA SER A 19 8.87 17.57 -11.22
C SER A 19 7.90 16.53 -11.77
N ASP A 20 8.24 15.25 -11.63
CA ASP A 20 7.56 14.15 -12.30
C ASP A 20 6.52 13.52 -11.37
N TYR A 21 5.37 13.18 -11.94
CA TYR A 21 4.28 12.52 -11.23
C TYR A 21 4.12 11.09 -11.74
N TYR A 22 3.99 10.16 -10.80
CA TYR A 22 3.78 8.75 -11.09
C TYR A 22 2.42 8.34 -10.55
N ALA A 23 1.62 7.69 -11.39
CA ALA A 23 0.26 7.31 -11.05
C ALA A 23 -0.04 5.90 -11.53
N ILE A 24 -0.78 5.16 -10.70
CA ILE A 24 -1.39 3.90 -11.10
C ILE A 24 -2.75 4.24 -11.69
N TYR A 25 -3.03 3.74 -12.88
CA TYR A 25 -4.33 3.88 -13.53
C TYR A 25 -4.95 2.52 -13.82
N LYS A 26 -6.26 2.45 -13.63
CA LYS A 26 -7.11 1.37 -14.14
C LYS A 26 -7.72 1.84 -15.46
N SER A 27 -7.55 1.04 -16.50
CA SER A 27 -8.17 1.20 -17.81
C SER A 27 -8.89 -0.08 -18.22
N TYR A 28 -9.54 -0.04 -19.37
CA TYR A 28 -10.28 -1.17 -19.92
C TYR A 28 -9.89 -1.32 -21.39
N ASP A 29 -9.35 -2.48 -21.76
CA ASP A 29 -9.06 -2.81 -23.17
C ASP A 29 -10.36 -3.13 -23.92
N ASP A 30 -11.32 -3.71 -23.20
CA ASP A 30 -12.70 -3.94 -23.63
C ASP A 30 -13.64 -3.82 -22.41
N PRO A 31 -14.98 -3.85 -22.59
CA PRO A 31 -15.92 -3.67 -21.48
C PRO A 31 -15.86 -4.69 -20.33
N GLN A 32 -15.03 -5.74 -20.42
CA GLN A 32 -14.87 -6.80 -19.43
C GLN A 32 -13.42 -6.96 -18.95
N THR A 33 -12.44 -6.46 -19.68
CA THR A 33 -11.02 -6.66 -19.39
C THR A 33 -10.42 -5.42 -18.73
N GLU A 34 -10.21 -5.49 -17.41
CA GLU A 34 -9.53 -4.46 -16.63
C GLU A 34 -8.02 -4.57 -16.79
N VAL A 35 -7.36 -3.44 -17.04
CA VAL A 35 -5.90 -3.34 -17.13
C VAL A 35 -5.41 -2.30 -16.15
N TYR A 36 -4.39 -2.63 -15.35
CA TYR A 36 -3.75 -1.69 -14.44
C TYR A 36 -2.34 -1.37 -14.93
N SER A 37 -2.03 -0.08 -15.04
CA SER A 37 -0.74 0.38 -15.55
C SER A 37 -0.14 1.49 -14.68
N LEU A 38 1.19 1.53 -14.63
CA LEU A 38 1.95 2.64 -14.05
C LEU A 38 2.28 3.64 -15.15
N TYR A 39 1.97 4.91 -14.90
CA TYR A 39 2.27 6.01 -15.80
C TYR A 39 3.17 7.05 -15.15
N LEU A 40 4.06 7.61 -15.96
CA LEU A 40 4.75 8.88 -15.71
C LEU A 40 3.97 10.00 -16.42
N THR A 41 3.72 11.11 -15.73
CA THR A 41 3.13 12.33 -16.29
C THR A 41 3.91 13.57 -15.85
N ASP A 42 3.99 14.54 -16.76
CA ASP A 42 4.64 15.84 -16.55
C ASP A 42 3.63 16.96 -16.26
N MET A 43 2.35 16.61 -16.00
CA MET A 43 1.21 17.52 -15.82
C MET A 43 0.86 18.39 -17.05
N ASN A 44 1.50 18.19 -18.20
CA ASN A 44 1.23 18.89 -19.46
C ASN A 44 0.64 17.93 -20.52
N ASP A 45 -0.28 17.06 -20.09
CA ASP A 45 -0.97 16.04 -20.89
C ASP A 45 -0.06 14.98 -21.55
N LYS A 46 1.25 15.01 -21.31
CA LYS A 46 2.15 13.93 -21.71
C LYS A 46 2.15 12.85 -20.65
N HIS A 47 1.70 11.66 -21.05
CA HIS A 47 1.78 10.45 -20.23
C HIS A 47 2.62 9.40 -20.95
N THR A 48 3.44 8.67 -20.19
CA THR A 48 4.23 7.53 -20.68
C THR A 48 3.91 6.34 -19.83
N GLU A 49 3.41 5.26 -20.43
CA GLU A 49 3.22 3.99 -19.74
C GLU A 49 4.59 3.37 -19.45
N LEU A 50 4.82 3.04 -18.18
CA LEU A 50 6.07 2.44 -17.70
C LEU A 50 5.93 0.95 -17.42
N TYR A 51 4.72 0.52 -17.07
CA TYR A 51 4.39 -0.87 -16.75
C TYR A 51 2.91 -1.10 -17.01
N SER A 52 2.57 -2.26 -17.53
CA SER A 52 1.19 -2.73 -17.63
C SER A 52 1.06 -4.13 -17.04
N CYS A 53 0.01 -4.35 -16.26
CA CYS A 53 -0.37 -5.66 -15.75
C CYS A 53 -0.83 -6.58 -16.88
N THR A 54 -0.63 -7.89 -16.69
CA THR A 54 -1.36 -8.87 -17.49
C THR A 54 -2.78 -9.02 -16.97
N ASP A 55 -3.68 -9.59 -17.79
CA ASP A 55 -5.06 -9.88 -17.40
C ASP A 55 -5.14 -10.63 -16.05
N GLY A 56 -6.07 -10.20 -15.19
CA GLY A 56 -6.24 -10.70 -13.82
C GLY A 56 -5.26 -10.16 -12.78
N GLU A 57 -4.31 -9.29 -13.15
CA GLU A 57 -3.44 -8.58 -12.21
C GLU A 57 -3.90 -7.14 -11.98
N TYR A 58 -3.65 -6.62 -10.77
CA TYR A 58 -3.91 -5.23 -10.41
C TYR A 58 -2.71 -4.60 -9.72
N LEU A 59 -2.63 -3.27 -9.79
CA LEU A 59 -1.63 -2.47 -9.10
C LEU A 59 -2.25 -1.70 -7.94
N ASN A 60 -1.51 -1.56 -6.84
CA ASN A 60 -1.91 -0.72 -5.71
C ASN A 60 -0.68 -0.19 -4.93
N ASN A 61 -0.93 0.60 -3.88
CA ASN A 61 0.08 1.04 -2.91
C ASN A 61 1.33 1.67 -3.53
N ILE A 62 1.16 2.71 -4.35
CA ILE A 62 2.29 3.46 -4.89
C ILE A 62 2.94 4.36 -3.82
N SER A 63 4.27 4.40 -3.78
CA SER A 63 5.05 5.27 -2.90
C SER A 63 6.38 5.66 -3.53
N VAL A 64 7.05 6.66 -2.95
CA VAL A 64 8.41 7.04 -3.31
C VAL A 64 9.36 6.80 -2.15
N TYR A 65 10.55 6.28 -2.46
CA TYR A 65 11.62 6.16 -1.48
C TYR A 65 12.99 6.19 -2.15
N ASN A 66 13.89 7.00 -1.61
CA ASN A 66 15.28 7.09 -2.07
C ASN A 66 15.42 7.27 -3.60
N GLY A 67 14.64 8.17 -4.19
CA GLY A 67 14.69 8.48 -5.62
C GLY A 67 14.03 7.45 -6.54
N LYS A 68 13.28 6.49 -6.00
CA LYS A 68 12.62 5.43 -6.79
C LYS A 68 11.14 5.35 -6.48
N VAL A 69 10.39 4.76 -7.40
CA VAL A 69 8.95 4.55 -7.30
C VAL A 69 8.70 3.09 -6.97
N TYR A 70 7.90 2.84 -5.93
CA TYR A 70 7.53 1.50 -5.49
C TYR A 70 6.03 1.32 -5.61
N PHE A 71 5.60 0.14 -6.02
CA PHE A 71 4.20 -0.17 -6.21
C PHE A 71 3.99 -1.67 -6.08
N CYS A 72 2.82 -2.04 -5.59
CA CYS A 72 2.44 -3.42 -5.40
C CYS A 72 1.71 -3.93 -6.63
N ARG A 73 1.95 -5.20 -6.96
CA ARG A 73 1.22 -5.94 -7.99
C ARG A 73 0.64 -7.20 -7.35
N ALA A 74 -0.61 -7.52 -7.65
CA ALA A 74 -1.28 -8.68 -7.10
C ALA A 74 -2.16 -9.36 -8.15
N THR A 75 -2.40 -10.66 -7.96
CA THR A 75 -3.28 -11.44 -8.84
C THR A 75 -4.63 -11.65 -8.16
N ALA A 76 -5.70 -11.21 -8.81
CA ALA A 76 -7.06 -11.32 -8.31
C ALA A 76 -7.43 -12.79 -7.99
N GLY A 77 -8.18 -12.99 -6.90
CA GLY A 77 -8.60 -14.34 -6.46
C GLY A 77 -7.47 -15.20 -5.88
N THR A 78 -6.29 -14.64 -5.61
CA THR A 78 -5.17 -15.37 -4.99
C THR A 78 -4.58 -14.57 -3.82
N ALA A 79 -3.68 -15.20 -3.06
CA ALA A 79 -2.82 -14.49 -2.11
C ALA A 79 -1.45 -14.13 -2.73
N SER A 80 -1.25 -14.29 -4.04
CA SER A 80 0.03 -14.07 -4.72
C SER A 80 0.23 -12.60 -5.11
N GLY A 81 1.40 -12.06 -4.81
CA GLY A 81 1.72 -10.68 -5.17
C GLY A 81 3.20 -10.34 -5.09
N SER A 82 3.51 -9.09 -5.38
CA SER A 82 4.87 -8.56 -5.46
C SER A 82 4.92 -7.09 -5.07
N LEU A 83 6.06 -6.67 -4.53
CA LEU A 83 6.45 -5.27 -4.48
C LEU A 83 7.47 -5.03 -5.59
N LEU A 84 7.15 -4.12 -6.49
CA LEU A 84 7.99 -3.72 -7.61
C LEU A 84 8.62 -2.36 -7.33
N CYS A 85 9.75 -2.11 -7.98
CA CYS A 85 10.47 -0.85 -7.93
C CYS A 85 10.83 -0.41 -9.35
N TYR A 86 10.35 0.76 -9.74
CA TYR A 86 10.80 1.47 -10.92
C TYR A 86 11.92 2.44 -10.53
N ASP A 87 13.06 2.35 -11.21
CA ASP A 87 14.20 3.27 -11.05
C ASP A 87 14.23 4.25 -12.23
N PRO A 88 13.88 5.54 -12.03
CA PRO A 88 13.89 6.53 -13.10
C PRO A 88 15.26 6.78 -13.72
N LEU A 89 16.37 6.47 -13.01
CA LEU A 89 17.71 6.68 -13.55
C LEU A 89 18.12 5.63 -14.57
N SER A 90 17.68 4.39 -14.38
CA SER A 90 17.95 3.30 -15.31
C SER A 90 16.76 2.97 -16.21
N GLU A 91 15.59 3.52 -15.93
CA GLU A 91 14.31 3.20 -16.60
C GLU A 91 13.92 1.71 -16.49
N GLU A 92 14.36 1.05 -15.43
CA GLU A 92 14.18 -0.39 -15.24
C GLU A 92 13.22 -0.70 -14.09
N ILE A 93 12.49 -1.80 -14.24
CA ILE A 93 11.61 -2.34 -13.20
C ILE A 93 12.26 -3.57 -12.59
N SER A 94 12.35 -3.58 -11.27
CA SER A 94 12.90 -4.69 -10.49
C SER A 94 11.90 -5.19 -9.45
N THR A 95 11.97 -6.48 -9.15
CA THR A 95 11.16 -7.08 -8.07
C THR A 95 11.90 -6.95 -6.75
N VAL A 96 11.31 -6.20 -5.81
CA VAL A 96 11.82 -6.07 -4.43
C VAL A 96 11.42 -7.29 -3.59
N TYR A 97 10.22 -7.80 -3.82
CA TYR A 97 9.66 -8.96 -3.14
C TYR A 97 8.63 -9.65 -4.03
N HIS A 98 8.59 -10.98 -3.98
CA HIS A 98 7.57 -11.81 -4.60
C HIS A 98 7.16 -12.91 -3.63
N GLY A 99 5.86 -13.15 -3.51
CA GLY A 99 5.29 -14.15 -2.62
C GLY A 99 3.84 -13.81 -2.33
N LYS A 100 3.56 -13.38 -1.10
CA LYS A 100 2.23 -12.94 -0.68
C LYS A 100 1.90 -11.52 -1.16
N ILE A 101 0.61 -11.19 -1.32
CA ILE A 101 0.17 -9.82 -1.62
C ILE A 101 0.62 -8.86 -0.52
N VAL A 102 1.19 -7.73 -0.92
CA VAL A 102 1.61 -6.64 -0.02
C VAL A 102 0.47 -5.62 0.04
N GLU A 103 -0.26 -5.60 1.15
CA GLU A 103 -1.47 -4.79 1.34
C GLU A 103 -1.17 -3.35 1.73
N SER A 104 -0.10 -3.15 2.47
CA SER A 104 0.42 -1.84 2.81
C SER A 104 1.86 -1.96 3.28
N TYR A 105 2.66 -0.92 3.10
CA TYR A 105 4.05 -0.92 3.50
C TYR A 105 4.57 0.48 3.79
N CYS A 106 5.71 0.56 4.48
CA CYS A 106 6.46 1.79 4.65
C CYS A 106 7.96 1.51 4.67
N PHE A 107 8.72 2.53 4.27
CA PHE A 107 10.16 2.55 4.46
C PHE A 107 10.49 3.34 5.72
N TYR A 108 11.37 2.80 6.55
CA TYR A 108 11.86 3.50 7.73
C TYR A 108 13.25 3.02 8.14
N ASN A 109 14.16 3.97 8.32
CA ASN A 109 15.54 3.71 8.77
C ASN A 109 16.23 2.59 7.94
N GLY A 110 16.09 2.63 6.62
CA GLY A 110 16.63 1.62 5.70
C GLY A 110 15.91 0.27 5.71
N GLY A 111 14.87 0.10 6.54
CA GLY A 111 14.00 -1.08 6.55
C GLY A 111 12.73 -0.88 5.73
N LEU A 112 12.19 -1.98 5.22
CA LEU A 112 10.88 -2.05 4.58
C LEU A 112 9.95 -2.90 5.45
N TYR A 113 8.91 -2.28 6.00
CA TYR A 113 7.93 -2.92 6.87
C TYR A 113 6.60 -3.03 6.13
N ALA A 114 5.98 -4.19 6.16
CA ALA A 114 4.83 -4.51 5.32
C ALA A 114 3.81 -5.36 6.04
N LEU A 115 2.54 -5.12 5.71
CA LEU A 115 1.43 -6.02 5.96
C LEU A 115 1.21 -6.88 4.72
N LEU A 116 1.22 -8.19 4.90
CA LEU A 116 0.96 -9.14 3.82
C LEU A 116 -0.38 -9.82 4.01
N PHE A 117 -1.14 -9.96 2.92
CA PHE A 117 -2.31 -10.83 2.89
C PHE A 117 -1.84 -12.28 2.79
N SER A 118 -2.02 -13.01 3.89
CA SER A 118 -1.30 -14.24 4.16
C SER A 118 -2.08 -15.51 3.83
N ALA A 119 -3.40 -15.42 3.72
CA ALA A 119 -4.26 -16.51 3.30
C ALA A 119 -5.53 -16.00 2.61
N TYR A 120 -5.76 -16.45 1.37
CA TYR A 120 -7.02 -16.24 0.65
C TYR A 120 -8.11 -17.18 1.15
N ALA A 121 -9.34 -16.69 1.14
CA ALA A 121 -10.54 -17.46 1.43
C ALA A 121 -11.71 -16.98 0.55
N ASP A 122 -12.84 -17.70 0.58
CA ASP A 122 -14.03 -17.27 -0.16
C ASP A 122 -14.74 -16.08 0.50
N LYS A 123 -14.50 -15.86 1.79
CA LYS A 123 -15.13 -14.81 2.59
C LYS A 123 -14.08 -13.91 3.25
N PRO A 124 -14.26 -12.57 3.21
CA PRO A 124 -13.33 -11.65 3.86
C PRO A 124 -13.12 -11.91 5.36
N ALA A 125 -14.12 -12.44 6.06
CA ALA A 125 -14.02 -12.76 7.48
C ALA A 125 -12.91 -13.79 7.80
N ASP A 126 -12.58 -14.65 6.84
CA ASP A 126 -11.59 -15.71 6.99
C ASP A 126 -10.19 -15.30 6.48
N TYR A 127 -10.05 -14.08 5.96
CA TYR A 127 -8.77 -13.53 5.51
C TYR A 127 -7.81 -13.36 6.67
N LYS A 128 -6.53 -13.63 6.38
CA LYS A 128 -5.44 -13.49 7.34
C LYS A 128 -4.38 -12.54 6.82
N TYR A 129 -3.79 -11.80 7.75
CA TYR A 129 -2.74 -10.84 7.47
C TYR A 129 -1.58 -11.01 8.43
N ASP A 130 -0.36 -10.92 7.91
CA ASP A 130 0.88 -10.99 8.67
C ASP A 130 1.62 -9.65 8.55
N PHE A 131 2.02 -9.06 9.67
CA PHE A 131 2.87 -7.88 9.71
C PHE A 131 4.33 -8.29 9.90
N GLY A 132 5.24 -7.67 9.16
CA GLY A 132 6.65 -8.04 9.19
C GLY A 132 7.57 -7.11 8.43
N LYS A 133 8.79 -7.59 8.17
CA LYS A 133 9.84 -6.88 7.46
C LYS A 133 10.21 -7.61 6.17
N ILE A 134 10.34 -6.87 5.08
CA ILE A 134 10.91 -7.38 3.82
C ILE A 134 12.39 -7.01 3.76
N SER A 135 13.25 -7.98 3.48
CA SER A 135 14.68 -7.78 3.28
C SER A 135 15.25 -8.84 2.35
N GLY A 136 16.05 -8.42 1.35
CA GLY A 136 16.67 -9.35 0.39
C GLY A 136 15.66 -10.25 -0.34
N GLY A 137 14.49 -9.71 -0.71
CA GLY A 137 13.44 -10.48 -1.37
C GLY A 137 12.65 -11.43 -0.47
N LYS A 138 12.86 -11.41 0.85
CA LYS A 138 12.21 -12.32 1.81
C LYS A 138 11.43 -11.56 2.87
N PHE A 139 10.32 -12.15 3.30
CA PHE A 139 9.51 -11.64 4.39
C PHE A 139 9.83 -12.34 5.71
N SER A 140 10.04 -11.55 6.77
CA SER A 140 10.21 -12.02 8.14
C SER A 140 9.04 -11.52 8.99
N VAL A 141 8.28 -12.45 9.57
CA VAL A 141 7.08 -12.15 10.35
C VAL A 141 7.46 -11.50 11.69
N ILE A 142 6.75 -10.43 12.05
CA ILE A 142 6.77 -9.79 13.38
C ILE A 142 5.50 -10.20 14.16
N HIS A 143 4.34 -10.16 13.49
CA HIS A 143 3.08 -10.65 14.02
C HIS A 143 2.29 -11.36 12.92
N SER A 144 1.66 -12.49 13.24
CA SER A 144 0.90 -13.30 12.29
C SER A 144 -0.58 -13.36 12.63
N GLY A 145 -1.41 -13.52 11.61
CA GLY A 145 -2.80 -13.95 11.78
C GLY A 145 -3.79 -12.87 12.23
N TYR A 146 -3.50 -11.60 11.93
CA TYR A 146 -4.55 -10.57 12.02
C TYR A 146 -5.72 -10.96 11.13
N THR A 147 -6.93 -10.74 11.62
CA THR A 147 -8.16 -10.86 10.85
C THR A 147 -8.36 -9.67 9.93
N TYR A 148 -9.24 -9.78 8.94
CA TYR A 148 -9.67 -8.64 8.13
C TYR A 148 -10.22 -7.49 8.96
N ALA A 149 -11.05 -7.78 9.97
CA ALA A 149 -11.64 -6.74 10.83
C ALA A 149 -10.57 -5.93 11.57
N GLU A 150 -9.49 -6.59 12.01
CA GLU A 150 -8.35 -5.93 12.64
C GLU A 150 -7.51 -5.16 11.62
N ALA A 151 -7.22 -5.74 10.46
CA ALA A 151 -6.21 -5.27 9.52
C ALA A 151 -6.70 -4.28 8.45
N ARG A 152 -8.02 -4.14 8.23
CA ARG A 152 -8.59 -3.32 7.13
C ARG A 152 -8.19 -1.85 7.09
N SER A 153 -7.65 -1.31 8.19
CA SER A 153 -7.17 0.08 8.28
C SER A 153 -5.67 0.17 8.57
N PHE A 154 -4.95 -0.94 8.42
CA PHE A 154 -3.54 -1.03 8.73
C PHE A 154 -2.72 -0.33 7.65
N THR A 155 -2.15 0.81 8.03
CA THR A 155 -1.19 1.56 7.22
C THR A 155 0.04 1.81 8.09
N PRO A 156 1.18 1.15 7.83
CA PRO A 156 2.36 1.31 8.65
C PRO A 156 3.04 2.65 8.36
N TYR A 157 3.63 3.26 9.39
CA TYR A 157 4.42 4.47 9.28
C TYR A 157 5.57 4.46 10.28
N GLY A 158 6.77 4.83 9.85
CA GLY A 158 7.94 4.82 10.70
C GLY A 158 8.27 6.17 11.31
N TRP A 159 8.45 6.22 12.62
CA TRP A 159 8.91 7.42 13.33
C TRP A 159 9.54 7.06 14.68
N ASN A 160 10.55 7.81 15.10
CA ASN A 160 11.20 7.71 16.42
C ASN A 160 11.51 6.26 16.90
N GLY A 161 12.11 5.44 16.02
CA GLY A 161 12.47 4.05 16.34
C GLY A 161 11.29 3.07 16.39
N LYS A 162 10.12 3.47 15.92
CA LYS A 162 8.88 2.69 15.94
C LYS A 162 8.20 2.65 14.58
N ILE A 163 7.42 1.60 14.36
CA ILE A 163 6.46 1.51 13.27
C ILE A 163 5.06 1.60 13.86
N TYR A 164 4.37 2.69 13.57
CA TYR A 164 2.99 2.95 13.96
C TYR A 164 2.03 2.38 12.93
N PHE A 165 0.89 1.86 13.37
CA PHE A 165 -0.15 1.31 12.50
C PHE A 165 -1.48 1.26 13.26
N LYS A 166 -2.58 1.17 12.51
CA LYS A 166 -3.92 1.08 13.08
C LYS A 166 -4.42 -0.36 13.05
N LEU A 167 -5.15 -0.76 14.09
CA LEU A 167 -5.87 -2.02 14.16
C LEU A 167 -7.30 -1.80 14.66
N GLY A 168 -8.26 -2.45 14.01
CA GLY A 168 -9.64 -2.55 14.49
C GLY A 168 -9.75 -3.53 15.64
N VAL A 169 -9.75 -3.05 16.89
CA VAL A 169 -9.81 -3.90 18.10
C VAL A 169 -10.80 -3.27 19.09
N ASP A 170 -11.53 -4.09 19.84
CA ASP A 170 -12.50 -3.63 20.85
C ASP A 170 -13.59 -2.69 20.29
N GLY A 171 -13.94 -2.83 19.01
CA GLY A 171 -14.95 -2.01 18.34
C GLY A 171 -14.47 -0.62 17.87
N ALA A 172 -13.18 -0.30 18.02
CA ALA A 172 -12.58 0.96 17.61
C ALA A 172 -11.32 0.75 16.74
N THR A 173 -10.94 1.77 15.97
CA THR A 173 -9.70 1.81 15.19
C THR A 173 -8.57 2.43 16.02
N ASN A 174 -7.84 1.57 16.72
CA ASN A 174 -6.83 1.97 17.70
C ASN A 174 -5.45 2.14 17.06
N LEU A 175 -4.62 3.00 17.65
CA LEU A 175 -3.22 3.15 17.26
C LEU A 175 -2.32 2.20 18.05
N PHE A 176 -1.50 1.45 17.33
CA PHE A 176 -0.46 0.59 17.86
C PHE A 176 0.92 1.03 17.36
N ALA A 177 1.96 0.60 18.07
CA ALA A 177 3.33 0.78 17.65
C ALA A 177 4.14 -0.49 17.89
N TYR A 178 4.90 -0.90 16.88
CA TYR A 178 6.00 -1.84 16.98
C TYR A 178 7.29 -1.07 17.30
N THR A 179 7.91 -1.35 18.45
CA THR A 179 9.20 -0.76 18.84
C THR A 179 10.33 -1.61 18.28
N ILE A 180 11.16 -1.03 17.41
CA ILE A 180 12.19 -1.77 16.68
C ILE A 180 13.30 -2.26 17.62
N ALA A 181 13.63 -1.47 18.65
CA ALA A 181 14.73 -1.75 19.55
C ALA A 181 14.50 -3.00 20.43
N ASP A 182 13.27 -3.24 20.86
CA ASP A 182 12.92 -4.35 21.76
C ASP A 182 12.01 -5.40 21.11
N GLY A 183 11.50 -5.16 19.90
CA GLY A 183 10.65 -6.09 19.17
C GLY A 183 9.21 -6.19 19.68
N THR A 184 8.74 -5.22 20.48
CA THR A 184 7.41 -5.28 21.10
C THR A 184 6.35 -4.52 20.30
N ILE A 185 5.12 -5.06 20.28
CA ILE A 185 3.93 -4.34 19.82
C ILE A 185 3.14 -3.88 21.03
N SER A 186 2.82 -2.58 21.10
CA SER A 186 2.04 -2.00 22.18
C SER A 186 0.93 -1.10 21.63
N ARG A 187 -0.21 -1.06 22.31
CA ARG A 187 -1.28 -0.09 22.03
C ARG A 187 -0.83 1.28 22.52
N VAL A 188 -0.88 2.27 21.65
CA VAL A 188 -0.55 3.67 21.93
C VAL A 188 -1.79 4.45 22.36
N SER A 189 -2.95 4.14 21.76
CA SER A 189 -4.21 4.83 22.04
C SER A 189 -5.41 3.92 21.80
N SER A 190 -6.51 4.19 22.52
CA SER A 190 -7.76 3.42 22.51
C SER A 190 -8.97 4.22 21.99
N VAL A 191 -8.74 5.20 21.12
CA VAL A 191 -9.77 6.01 20.47
C VAL A 191 -9.67 5.88 18.96
N ASP A 192 -10.75 6.17 18.24
CA ASP A 192 -10.76 6.19 16.77
C ASP A 192 -9.80 7.26 16.26
N ILE A 193 -8.60 6.83 15.88
CA ILE A 193 -7.58 7.73 15.34
C ILE A 193 -7.71 7.77 13.83
N ASN A 194 -8.11 8.94 13.33
CA ASN A 194 -8.03 9.22 11.92
C ASN A 194 -6.61 9.56 11.51
N THR A 195 -6.28 9.19 10.28
CA THR A 195 -4.99 9.51 9.66
C THR A 195 -5.24 10.18 8.34
N SER A 196 -4.45 11.19 8.02
CA SER A 196 -4.33 11.70 6.67
C SER A 196 -2.89 11.66 6.21
N PHE A 197 -2.69 11.77 4.91
CA PHE A 197 -1.39 11.86 4.28
C PHE A 197 -1.09 13.34 4.02
N TYR A 198 0.08 13.81 4.43
CA TYR A 198 0.61 15.11 4.01
C TYR A 198 2.04 14.90 3.55
N ASP A 199 2.34 15.27 2.30
CA ASP A 199 3.69 15.23 1.72
C ASP A 199 4.40 13.87 1.88
N GLY A 200 3.68 12.77 1.63
CA GLY A 200 4.21 11.42 1.79
C GLY A 200 4.37 10.93 3.24
N HIS A 201 3.88 11.70 4.22
CA HIS A 201 3.93 11.36 5.64
C HIS A 201 2.52 11.06 6.16
N VAL A 202 2.37 10.01 6.97
CA VAL A 202 1.11 9.74 7.67
C VAL A 202 1.03 10.66 8.89
N MET A 203 0.08 11.61 8.86
CA MET A 203 -0.31 12.40 10.00
C MET A 203 -1.44 11.68 10.75
N TYR A 204 -1.25 11.42 12.04
CA TYR A 204 -2.33 10.96 12.91
C TYR A 204 -3.02 12.20 13.49
N PHE A 205 -4.31 12.35 13.23
CA PHE A 205 -5.15 13.34 13.90
C PHE A 205 -5.74 12.72 15.17
N LEU A 206 -5.74 13.48 16.26
CA LEU A 206 -6.40 13.08 17.50
C LEU A 206 -7.93 13.04 17.27
N ALA A 207 -8.55 12.08 17.95
CA ALA A 207 -9.91 11.60 17.73
C ALA A 207 -10.99 12.67 17.97
N TYR A 208 -12.12 12.50 17.28
CA TYR A 208 -13.35 13.21 17.59
C TYR A 208 -13.88 12.78 18.96
N ASP A 209 -14.42 13.73 19.72
CA ASP A 209 -15.42 13.38 20.72
C ASP A 209 -16.71 12.87 20.03
N ALA A 210 -17.66 12.33 20.80
CA ALA A 210 -18.94 11.84 20.26
C ALA A 210 -19.77 12.92 19.53
N ASP A 211 -19.38 14.20 19.67
CA ASP A 211 -20.03 15.38 19.12
C ASP A 211 -19.28 15.97 17.91
N GLY A 212 -18.16 15.36 17.48
CA GLY A 212 -17.42 15.76 16.28
C GLY A 212 -16.44 16.92 16.47
N ASN A 213 -16.04 17.26 17.69
CA ASN A 213 -15.06 18.32 17.97
C ASN A 213 -13.61 17.80 17.98
N TYR A 214 -12.66 18.70 17.70
CA TYR A 214 -11.21 18.48 17.78
C TYR A 214 -10.66 18.77 19.20
#